data_AF-A0A261BHZ8-F1
#
_entry.id   AF-A0A261BHZ8-F1
#
_cell.length_a   1.000
_cell.length_b   1.000
_cell.length_c   1.000
_cell.angle_alpha   90.00
_cell.angle_beta   90.00
_cell.angle_gamma   90.00
#
_symmetry.space_group_name_H-M   'P 1'
#
loop_
_entity.id
_entity.type
_entity.pdbx_description
1 polymer ?
#
loop_
_entity_poly.entity_id
_entity_poly.type
_entity_poly.pdbx_seq_one_letter_code
_entity_poly.pdbx_strand_id
1 'polypeptide(L)'
;YLFSEWGTGEERQELLKIHEAKEKLVKKYLEARPNILVDRVSFYYVKSYKQVPVKLNLIINTLVTMGSSNFSNLLPIIDSRSFPLKKLQLFQDRLIYVDHPVVDTTEDVIFQFDGENELIKGIEKLHRKKLSIHNVGYGNVDAVKIINDWMKNGREVGTEYLLGFTFDFWMKRMLRDLKNEFENDLEGINVRFLDREPRFLIPISPISKIIIYGTEIQLKNGTVYQLVFKVVSTDE
;
A
#
# COMPACT_ATOMS: atom_id res chain seq x y z
N TYR A 1 19.47 -25.52 17.36
CA TYR A 1 20.73 -25.46 18.12
C TYR A 1 21.35 -24.08 17.90
N LEU A 2 21.95 -23.53 18.95
CA LEU A 2 22.44 -22.13 19.13
C LEU A 2 21.41 -21.16 19.74
N PHE A 3 21.03 -21.45 21.00
CA PHE A 3 20.77 -20.38 21.96
C PHE A 3 22.11 -19.98 22.57
N SER A 4 22.42 -18.70 22.50
CA SER A 4 23.64 -18.04 22.95
C SER A 4 23.80 -18.06 24.46
N GLU A 5 25.06 -18.15 24.89
CA GLU A 5 25.52 -17.96 26.26
C GLU A 5 24.94 -16.68 26.89
N TRP A 6 24.43 -16.82 28.10
CA TRP A 6 23.83 -15.73 28.86
C TRP A 6 24.95 -14.96 29.58
N GLY A 7 25.18 -13.71 29.18
CA GLY A 7 26.05 -12.78 29.90
C GLY A 7 25.63 -12.58 31.36
N THR A 8 26.60 -12.23 32.20
CA THR A 8 26.45 -12.10 33.67
C THR A 8 25.45 -11.00 34.04
N GLY A 9 24.93 -11.02 35.26
CA GLY A 9 23.97 -10.00 35.74
C GLY A 9 24.50 -8.56 35.66
N GLU A 10 25.81 -8.37 35.81
CA GLU A 10 26.48 -7.08 35.70
C GLU A 10 26.54 -6.57 34.26
N GLU A 11 26.87 -7.43 33.29
CA GLU A 11 26.89 -7.06 31.86
C GLU A 11 25.53 -6.58 31.37
N ARG A 12 24.43 -7.21 31.84
CA ARG A 12 23.07 -6.76 31.50
C ARG A 12 22.74 -5.40 32.10
N GLN A 13 23.17 -5.14 33.33
CA GLN A 13 22.95 -3.85 34.00
C GLN A 13 23.74 -2.73 33.31
N GLU A 14 24.95 -3.00 32.84
CA GLU A 14 25.75 -2.05 32.10
C GLU A 14 25.15 -1.75 30.72
N LEU A 15 24.70 -2.77 29.99
CA LEU A 15 23.96 -2.59 28.72
C LEU A 15 22.68 -1.77 28.90
N LEU A 16 21.95 -1.98 29.99
CA LEU A 16 20.74 -1.20 30.30
C LEU A 16 21.07 0.28 30.52
N LYS A 17 22.10 0.59 31.33
CA LYS A 17 22.57 1.97 31.54
C LYS A 17 22.99 2.66 30.25
N ILE A 18 23.69 1.94 29.37
CA ILE A 18 24.08 2.45 28.05
C ILE A 18 22.84 2.74 27.19
N HIS A 19 21.84 1.87 27.22
CA HIS A 19 20.58 2.06 26.49
C HIS A 19 19.83 3.32 26.98
N GLU A 20 19.64 3.45 28.30
CA GLU A 20 18.99 4.62 28.90
C GLU A 20 19.73 5.93 28.61
N ALA A 21 21.07 5.92 28.63
CA ALA A 21 21.88 7.08 28.31
C ALA A 21 21.71 7.50 26.84
N LYS A 22 21.70 6.53 25.92
CA LYS A 22 21.44 6.77 24.49
C LYS A 22 20.04 7.32 24.26
N GLU A 23 19.03 6.76 24.92
CA GLU A 23 17.64 7.21 24.81
C GLU A 23 17.50 8.68 25.26
N LYS A 24 18.06 9.03 26.43
CA LYS A 24 18.07 10.42 26.95
C LYS A 24 18.76 11.38 25.99
N LEU A 25 19.88 10.97 25.39
CA LEU A 25 20.62 11.80 24.43
C LEU A 25 19.79 12.04 23.15
N VAL A 26 19.19 10.99 22.58
CA VAL A 26 18.32 11.09 21.40
C VAL A 26 17.12 11.97 21.69
N LYS A 27 16.46 11.76 22.84
CA LYS A 27 15.33 12.59 23.28
C LYS A 27 15.71 14.07 23.33
N LYS A 28 16.80 14.41 24.02
CA LYS A 28 17.29 15.80 24.12
C LYS A 28 17.60 16.39 22.74
N TYR A 29 18.20 15.60 21.85
CA TYR A 29 18.53 16.04 20.49
C TYR A 29 17.28 16.34 19.65
N LEU A 30 16.24 15.51 19.75
CA LEU A 30 14.99 15.69 19.01
C LEU A 30 14.17 16.86 19.56
N GLU A 31 14.06 16.97 20.89
CA GLU A 31 13.28 18.04 21.55
C GLU A 31 13.93 19.43 21.40
N ALA A 32 15.25 19.49 21.23
CA ALA A 32 15.96 20.75 20.95
C ALA A 32 15.68 21.30 19.54
N ARG A 33 15.04 20.52 18.66
CA ARG A 33 14.78 20.92 17.26
C ARG A 33 13.32 21.34 17.08
N PRO A 34 13.04 22.58 16.65
CA PRO A 34 11.67 23.02 16.41
C PRO A 34 11.04 22.31 15.20
N ASN A 35 11.85 21.93 14.21
CA ASN A 35 11.46 21.20 13.02
C ASN A 35 12.51 20.13 12.71
N ILE A 36 12.05 18.96 12.26
CA ILE A 36 12.91 17.86 11.82
C ILE A 36 12.58 17.58 10.37
N LEU A 37 13.52 17.90 9.48
CA LEU A 37 13.40 17.61 8.05
C LEU A 37 14.00 16.23 7.78
N VAL A 38 13.18 15.31 7.29
CA VAL A 38 13.61 13.98 6.86
C VAL A 38 12.83 13.60 5.61
N ASP A 39 13.49 12.98 4.64
CA ASP A 39 12.80 12.60 3.40
C ASP A 39 11.73 11.53 3.67
N ARG A 40 12.05 10.56 4.54
CA ARG A 40 11.19 9.43 4.90
C ARG A 40 11.13 9.24 6.40
N VAL A 41 9.93 9.01 6.92
CA VAL A 41 9.69 8.52 8.27
C VAL A 41 8.91 7.21 8.24
N SER A 42 9.30 6.28 9.12
CA SER A 42 8.62 5.00 9.28
C SER A 42 8.17 4.81 10.72
N PHE A 43 6.89 4.49 10.90
CA PHE A 43 6.32 4.12 12.20
C PHE A 43 5.99 2.63 12.21
N TYR A 44 6.59 1.90 13.15
CA TYR A 44 6.43 0.46 13.29
C TYR A 44 5.68 0.16 14.59
N TYR A 45 4.49 -0.43 14.47
CA TYR A 45 3.62 -0.81 15.59
C TYR A 45 3.24 0.36 16.52
N VAL A 46 3.28 1.60 16.01
CA VAL A 46 2.89 2.80 16.75
C VAL A 46 1.42 3.12 16.46
N LYS A 47 0.55 2.91 17.44
CA LYS A 47 -0.91 3.08 17.27
C LYS A 47 -1.34 4.54 17.23
N SER A 48 -0.56 5.43 17.83
CA SER A 48 -0.87 6.86 17.94
C SER A 48 0.38 7.67 18.23
N TYR A 49 0.39 8.93 17.79
CA TYR A 49 1.43 9.90 18.14
C TYR A 49 1.64 10.05 19.66
N LYS A 50 0.63 9.74 20.49
CA LYS A 50 0.75 9.77 21.96
C LYS A 50 1.73 8.74 22.53
N GLN A 51 2.03 7.67 21.78
CA GLN A 51 3.04 6.68 22.16
C GLN A 51 4.47 7.15 21.85
N VAL A 52 4.62 8.25 21.10
CA VAL A 52 5.93 8.85 20.82
C VAL A 52 6.34 9.65 22.06
N PRO A 53 7.43 9.28 22.77
CA PRO A 53 7.79 9.84 24.08
C PRO A 53 8.43 11.23 24.00
N VAL A 54 8.40 11.84 22.80
CA VAL A 54 9.04 13.11 22.45
C VAL A 54 8.12 13.92 21.56
N LYS A 55 8.13 15.24 21.74
CA LYS A 55 7.38 16.14 20.86
C LYS A 55 8.15 16.27 19.55
N LEU A 56 7.56 15.80 18.46
CA LEU A 56 8.12 15.90 17.11
C LEU A 56 7.29 16.86 16.26
N ASN A 57 7.98 17.61 15.39
CA ASN A 57 7.37 18.31 14.27
C ASN A 57 8.14 17.93 13.00
N LEU A 58 7.59 17.01 12.22
CA LEU A 58 8.26 16.36 11.10
C LEU A 58 7.86 17.01 9.78
N ILE A 59 8.84 17.42 8.98
CA ILE A 59 8.62 17.82 7.58
C ILE A 59 9.14 16.70 6.69
N ILE A 60 8.24 16.04 5.95
CA ILE A 60 8.54 14.79 5.25
C ILE A 60 8.03 14.77 3.81
N ASN A 61 8.61 13.91 2.98
CA ASN A 61 8.07 13.56 1.66
C ASN A 61 7.35 12.20 1.68
N THR A 62 7.85 11.26 2.48
CA THR A 62 7.37 9.87 2.52
C THR A 62 6.96 9.46 3.93
N LEU A 63 5.72 9.00 4.06
CA LEU A 63 5.20 8.37 5.28
C LEU A 63 5.08 6.86 5.08
N VAL A 64 5.70 6.09 5.96
CA VAL A 64 5.53 4.64 6.05
C VAL A 64 4.95 4.27 7.40
N THR A 65 3.89 3.46 7.41
CA THR A 65 3.33 2.91 8.65
C THR A 65 3.21 1.41 8.55
N MET A 66 3.59 0.70 9.60
CA MET A 66 3.48 -0.75 9.71
C MET A 66 2.77 -1.14 11.00
N GLY A 67 1.76 -2.01 10.93
CA GLY A 67 1.04 -2.52 12.11
C GLY A 67 0.39 -1.41 12.95
N SER A 68 -0.02 -0.33 12.30
CA SER A 68 -0.60 0.85 12.94
C SER A 68 -2.08 0.88 12.63
N SER A 69 -2.96 0.65 13.61
CA SER A 69 -4.39 0.46 13.36
C SER A 69 -5.05 1.59 12.56
N ASN A 70 -4.54 2.83 12.65
CA ASN A 70 -4.95 3.92 11.75
C ASN A 70 -3.78 4.90 11.59
N PHE A 71 -3.31 5.12 10.36
CA PHE A 71 -2.20 6.04 10.08
C PHE A 71 -2.55 7.50 10.39
N SER A 72 -3.85 7.87 10.36
CA SER A 72 -4.27 9.25 10.63
C SER A 72 -3.91 9.71 12.05
N ASN A 73 -3.80 8.75 12.99
CA ASN A 73 -3.34 9.00 14.36
C ASN A 73 -1.87 9.44 14.45
N LEU A 74 -1.11 9.42 13.35
CA LEU A 74 0.28 9.87 13.29
C LEU A 74 0.42 11.21 12.56
N LEU A 75 -0.65 11.72 11.92
CA LEU A 75 -0.63 13.02 11.25
C LEU A 75 -0.36 14.21 12.18
N PRO A 76 -0.77 14.22 13.47
CA PRO A 76 -0.52 15.38 14.34
C PRO A 76 0.96 15.72 14.60
N ILE A 77 1.89 14.79 14.34
CA ILE A 77 3.34 15.03 14.46
C ILE A 77 4.00 15.38 13.12
N ILE A 78 3.22 15.42 12.03
CA ILE A 78 3.67 15.77 10.70
C ILE A 78 3.22 17.20 10.41
N ASP A 79 4.18 18.05 10.09
CA ASP A 79 3.97 19.45 9.74
C ASP A 79 3.17 19.56 8.43
N SER A 80 2.24 20.52 8.39
CA SER A 80 1.39 20.82 7.23
C SER A 80 2.15 21.01 5.92
N ARG A 81 3.41 21.49 5.98
CA ARG A 81 4.29 21.66 4.81
C ARG A 81 4.65 20.36 4.09
N SER A 82 4.40 19.22 4.74
CA SER A 82 4.62 17.89 4.14
C SER A 82 3.53 17.49 3.15
N PHE A 83 2.39 18.19 3.13
CA PHE A 83 1.23 17.80 2.32
C PHE A 83 1.09 18.67 1.05
N PRO A 84 0.69 18.06 -0.09
CA PRO A 84 0.50 16.62 -0.31
C PRO A 84 1.83 15.85 -0.20
N LEU A 85 1.76 14.64 0.37
CA LEU A 85 2.93 13.76 0.45
C LEU A 85 3.32 13.30 -0.95
N LYS A 86 4.62 13.06 -1.16
CA LYS A 86 5.08 12.38 -2.38
C LYS A 86 4.76 10.89 -2.33
N LYS A 87 4.83 10.26 -1.15
CA LYS A 87 4.59 8.83 -1.01
C LYS A 87 3.97 8.45 0.33
N LEU A 88 2.96 7.58 0.27
CA LEU A 88 2.33 6.96 1.43
C LEU A 88 2.39 5.43 1.27
N GLN A 89 3.00 4.76 2.24
CA GLN A 89 3.03 3.29 2.28
C GLN A 89 2.39 2.79 3.56
N LEU A 90 1.29 2.05 3.41
CA LEU A 90 0.56 1.45 4.51
C LEU A 90 0.77 -0.06 4.50
N PHE A 91 1.58 -0.55 5.44
CA PHE A 91 1.80 -1.97 5.71
C PHE A 91 0.88 -2.38 6.86
N GLN A 92 -0.14 -3.20 6.60
CA GLN A 92 -1.12 -3.56 7.63
C GLN A 92 -1.28 -5.07 7.74
N ASP A 93 -1.55 -5.49 8.98
CA ASP A 93 -1.78 -6.87 9.41
C ASP A 93 -3.27 -7.25 9.42
N ARG A 94 -4.18 -6.25 9.40
CA ARG A 94 -5.63 -6.50 9.39
C ARG A 94 -6.43 -5.58 8.48
N LEU A 95 -6.34 -4.26 8.68
CA LEU A 95 -7.26 -3.28 8.07
C LEU A 95 -6.52 -2.07 7.53
N ILE A 96 -6.90 -1.64 6.32
CA ILE A 96 -6.41 -0.42 5.68
C ILE A 96 -7.56 0.58 5.59
N TYR A 97 -7.37 1.76 6.20
CA TYR A 97 -8.31 2.87 6.11
C TYR A 97 -7.96 3.73 4.90
N VAL A 98 -8.82 3.68 3.89
CA VAL A 98 -8.61 4.38 2.61
C VAL A 98 -9.39 5.68 2.49
N ASP A 99 -10.45 5.85 3.29
CA ASP A 99 -11.29 7.05 3.33
C ASP A 99 -10.61 8.15 4.16
N HIS A 100 -9.59 8.79 3.58
CA HIS A 100 -8.89 9.90 4.21
C HIS A 100 -8.27 10.84 3.14
N PRO A 101 -8.37 12.18 3.26
CA PRO A 101 -7.87 13.11 2.24
C PRO A 101 -6.39 12.95 1.88
N VAL A 102 -5.56 12.54 2.84
CA VAL A 102 -4.14 12.24 2.60
C VAL A 102 -3.96 11.08 1.62
N VAL A 103 -4.83 10.07 1.65
CA VAL A 103 -4.80 8.97 0.69
C VAL A 103 -5.09 9.52 -0.70
N ASP A 104 -6.09 10.38 -0.90
CA ASP A 104 -6.44 10.92 -2.22
C ASP A 104 -5.49 11.99 -2.77
N THR A 105 -4.83 12.74 -1.89
CA THR A 105 -3.95 13.86 -2.30
C THR A 105 -2.48 13.47 -2.47
N THR A 106 -2.03 12.37 -1.86
CA THR A 106 -0.64 11.88 -2.01
C THR A 106 -0.34 11.55 -3.47
N GLU A 107 0.90 11.71 -3.94
CA GLU A 107 1.26 11.37 -5.32
C GLU A 107 1.30 9.85 -5.56
N ASP A 108 2.08 9.12 -4.76
CA ASP A 108 2.22 7.65 -4.84
C ASP A 108 1.67 6.96 -3.57
N VAL A 109 0.67 6.10 -3.73
CA VAL A 109 0.04 5.36 -2.63
C VAL A 109 0.23 3.87 -2.82
N ILE A 110 0.78 3.24 -1.79
CA ILE A 110 1.03 1.81 -1.75
C ILE A 110 0.37 1.21 -0.52
N PHE A 111 -0.48 0.23 -0.76
CA PHE A 111 -1.03 -0.65 0.26
C PHE A 111 -0.27 -1.97 0.23
N GLN A 112 0.12 -2.48 1.38
CA GLN A 112 0.78 -3.77 1.47
C GLN A 112 0.23 -4.57 2.63
N PHE A 113 -0.13 -5.81 2.34
CA PHE A 113 -0.64 -6.75 3.32
C PHE A 113 0.46 -7.63 3.90
N ASP A 114 0.33 -7.91 5.20
CA ASP A 114 1.08 -8.95 5.88
C ASP A 114 0.09 -10.04 6.33
N GLY A 115 0.10 -11.21 5.66
CA GLY A 115 -0.78 -12.34 5.96
C GLY A 115 -2.22 -12.25 5.43
N GLU A 116 -3.13 -12.99 6.08
CA GLU A 116 -4.58 -12.94 5.82
C GLU A 116 -5.16 -11.63 6.37
N ASN A 117 -5.70 -10.78 5.50
CA ASN A 117 -6.22 -9.46 5.89
C ASN A 117 -7.69 -9.33 5.53
N GLU A 118 -8.37 -8.37 6.18
CA GLU A 118 -9.75 -8.05 5.87
C GLU A 118 -9.88 -7.38 4.49
N LEU A 119 -11.08 -7.47 3.91
CA LEU A 119 -11.46 -6.73 2.72
C LEU A 119 -11.25 -5.23 2.92
N ILE A 120 -10.55 -4.56 2.00
CA ILE A 120 -10.44 -3.09 2.00
C ILE A 120 -11.81 -2.50 1.67
N LYS A 121 -12.44 -1.89 2.67
CA LYS A 121 -13.73 -1.20 2.49
C LYS A 121 -13.50 0.15 1.81
N GLY A 122 -14.28 0.42 0.76
CA GLY A 122 -14.29 1.74 0.09
C GLY A 122 -13.19 1.93 -0.94
N ILE A 123 -12.40 0.90 -1.25
CA ILE A 123 -11.36 0.96 -2.29
C ILE A 123 -11.92 1.34 -3.66
N GLU A 124 -13.15 0.89 -3.96
CA GLU A 124 -13.85 1.17 -5.20
C GLU A 124 -14.11 2.67 -5.38
N LYS A 125 -14.24 3.41 -4.28
CA LYS A 125 -14.60 4.84 -4.23
C LYS A 125 -13.39 5.78 -4.28
N LEU A 126 -12.17 5.26 -4.20
CA LEU A 126 -10.96 6.10 -4.23
C LEU A 126 -10.86 6.81 -5.58
N HIS A 127 -10.71 8.13 -5.58
CA HIS A 127 -10.65 8.96 -6.80
C HIS A 127 -9.21 9.21 -7.28
N ARG A 128 -8.37 8.18 -7.24
CA ARG A 128 -6.95 8.28 -7.59
C ARG A 128 -6.66 7.75 -8.99
N LYS A 129 -5.73 8.40 -9.70
CA LYS A 129 -5.21 7.89 -10.97
C LYS A 129 -4.33 6.66 -10.82
N LYS A 130 -3.55 6.55 -9.73
CA LYS A 130 -2.61 5.45 -9.51
C LYS A 130 -2.76 4.89 -8.11
N LEU A 131 -2.79 3.57 -8.02
CA LEU A 131 -2.79 2.81 -6.78
C LEU A 131 -2.05 1.49 -6.96
N SER A 132 -1.15 1.16 -6.04
CA SER A 132 -0.53 -0.16 -5.97
C SER A 132 -0.92 -0.87 -4.68
N ILE A 133 -1.30 -2.14 -4.79
CA ILE A 133 -1.63 -2.99 -3.65
C ILE A 133 -0.78 -4.23 -3.75
N HIS A 134 0.09 -4.48 -2.79
CA HIS A 134 0.98 -5.63 -2.77
C HIS A 134 0.51 -6.68 -1.77
N ASN A 135 0.92 -7.93 -2.04
CA ASN A 135 0.56 -9.11 -1.26
C ASN A 135 -0.94 -9.31 -1.16
N VAL A 136 -1.68 -9.07 -2.25
CA VAL A 136 -3.10 -9.40 -2.33
C VAL A 136 -3.25 -10.92 -2.13
N GLY A 137 -3.99 -11.28 -1.09
CA GLY A 137 -4.39 -12.65 -0.79
C GLY A 137 -5.86 -12.89 -1.12
N TYR A 138 -6.45 -13.93 -0.51
CA TYR A 138 -7.87 -14.25 -0.70
C TYR A 138 -8.78 -13.28 0.06
N GLY A 139 -9.64 -12.58 -0.67
CA GLY A 139 -10.74 -11.79 -0.10
C GLY A 139 -10.34 -10.38 0.38
N ASN A 140 -9.08 -10.00 0.31
CA ASN A 140 -8.62 -8.66 0.72
C ASN A 140 -9.09 -7.55 -0.25
N VAL A 141 -9.33 -7.90 -1.51
CA VAL A 141 -9.75 -6.98 -2.58
C VAL A 141 -10.88 -7.62 -3.36
N ASP A 142 -11.98 -6.89 -3.53
CA ASP A 142 -13.10 -7.26 -4.37
C ASP A 142 -12.99 -6.54 -5.73
N ALA A 143 -12.37 -7.22 -6.69
CA ALA A 143 -12.14 -6.69 -8.04
C ALA A 143 -13.45 -6.45 -8.80
N VAL A 144 -14.45 -7.32 -8.63
CA VAL A 144 -15.76 -7.20 -9.28
C VAL A 144 -16.44 -5.92 -8.82
N LYS A 145 -16.40 -5.64 -7.52
CA LYS A 145 -16.96 -4.41 -6.96
C LYS A 145 -16.25 -3.15 -7.45
N ILE A 146 -14.92 -3.17 -7.62
CA ILE A 146 -14.17 -2.05 -8.21
C ILE A 146 -14.65 -1.78 -9.65
N ILE A 147 -14.72 -2.83 -10.48
CA ILE A 147 -15.16 -2.72 -11.87
C ILE A 147 -16.59 -2.19 -11.96
N ASN A 148 -17.51 -2.76 -11.18
CA ASN A 148 -18.92 -2.34 -11.16
C ASN A 148 -19.09 -0.88 -10.73
N ASP A 149 -18.30 -0.42 -9.75
CA ASP A 149 -18.30 1.00 -9.37
C ASP A 149 -17.82 1.90 -10.52
N TRP A 150 -16.73 1.52 -11.19
CA TRP A 150 -16.21 2.27 -12.32
C TRP A 150 -17.19 2.29 -13.50
N MET A 151 -17.85 1.17 -13.81
CA MET A 151 -18.92 1.10 -14.81
C MET A 151 -20.08 2.05 -14.47
N LYS A 152 -20.44 2.15 -13.20
CA LYS A 152 -21.57 2.98 -12.75
C LYS A 152 -21.24 4.47 -12.70
N ASN A 153 -20.06 4.82 -12.20
CA ASN A 153 -19.69 6.20 -11.88
C ASN A 153 -18.77 6.83 -12.93
N GLY A 154 -18.30 6.04 -13.89
CA GLY A 154 -17.23 6.42 -14.80
C GLY A 154 -15.87 6.43 -14.12
N ARG A 155 -14.82 6.51 -14.96
CA ARG A 155 -13.45 6.64 -14.49
C ARG A 155 -12.61 7.41 -15.49
N GLU A 156 -11.66 8.20 -14.98
CA GLU A 156 -10.77 8.98 -15.82
C GLU A 156 -9.81 8.07 -16.60
N VAL A 157 -9.65 8.35 -17.90
CA VAL A 157 -8.67 7.69 -18.77
C VAL A 157 -7.25 7.88 -18.21
N GLY A 158 -6.46 6.82 -18.26
CA GLY A 158 -5.14 6.75 -17.63
C GLY A 158 -5.16 6.37 -16.15
N THR A 159 -6.33 6.10 -15.55
CA THR A 159 -6.39 5.46 -14.24
C THR A 159 -5.81 4.05 -14.33
N GLU A 160 -4.90 3.72 -13.41
CA GLU A 160 -4.22 2.43 -13.33
C GLU A 160 -4.14 1.92 -11.88
N TYR A 161 -4.76 0.77 -11.62
CA TYR A 161 -4.65 0.05 -10.35
C TYR A 161 -3.87 -1.23 -10.56
N LEU A 162 -2.86 -1.44 -9.71
CA LEU A 162 -1.94 -2.56 -9.79
C LEU A 162 -2.09 -3.45 -8.56
N LEU A 163 -2.63 -4.66 -8.75
CA LEU A 163 -2.77 -5.65 -7.69
C LEU A 163 -1.64 -6.66 -7.79
N GLY A 164 -0.68 -6.62 -6.86
CA GLY A 164 0.44 -7.53 -6.77
C GLY A 164 0.16 -8.70 -5.82
N PHE A 165 0.50 -9.90 -6.27
CA PHE A 165 0.26 -11.16 -5.57
C PHE A 165 1.59 -11.88 -5.33
N THR A 166 1.73 -12.45 -4.12
CA THR A 166 2.88 -13.28 -3.77
C THR A 166 2.85 -14.63 -4.47
N PHE A 167 1.65 -15.14 -4.77
CA PHE A 167 1.45 -16.45 -5.41
C PHE A 167 0.48 -16.31 -6.60
N ASP A 168 0.79 -16.97 -7.71
CA ASP A 168 0.01 -16.94 -8.93
C ASP A 168 -1.42 -17.45 -8.73
N PHE A 169 -1.61 -18.45 -7.88
CA PHE A 169 -2.92 -19.07 -7.67
C PHE A 169 -3.97 -18.09 -7.14
N TRP A 170 -3.57 -17.10 -6.33
CA TRP A 170 -4.49 -16.07 -5.84
C TRP A 170 -4.97 -15.16 -6.95
N MET A 171 -4.04 -14.73 -7.82
CA MET A 171 -4.36 -13.94 -8.99
C MET A 171 -5.22 -14.72 -9.99
N LYS A 172 -4.87 -15.99 -10.29
CA LYS A 172 -5.66 -16.86 -11.18
C LYS A 172 -7.08 -17.10 -10.66
N ARG A 173 -7.24 -17.19 -9.33
CA ARG A 173 -8.55 -17.27 -8.70
C ARG A 173 -9.36 -15.98 -8.95
N MET A 174 -8.77 -14.81 -8.73
CA MET A 174 -9.42 -13.53 -9.02
C MET A 174 -9.79 -13.39 -10.50
N LEU A 175 -8.91 -13.79 -11.42
CA LEU A 175 -9.19 -13.81 -12.86
C LEU A 175 -10.36 -14.73 -13.22
N ARG A 176 -10.49 -15.89 -12.56
CA ARG A 176 -11.64 -16.78 -12.73
C ARG A 176 -12.93 -16.15 -12.20
N ASP A 177 -12.87 -15.48 -11.05
CA ASP A 177 -14.03 -14.79 -10.49
C ASP A 177 -14.49 -13.67 -11.45
N LEU A 178 -13.55 -12.92 -12.04
CA LEU A 178 -13.85 -11.95 -13.11
C LEU A 178 -14.46 -12.60 -14.35
N LYS A 179 -13.96 -13.77 -14.78
CA LYS A 179 -14.49 -14.51 -15.94
C LYS A 179 -15.93 -14.97 -15.77
N ASN A 180 -16.39 -15.15 -14.54
CA ASN A 180 -17.79 -15.49 -14.28
C ASN A 180 -18.74 -14.29 -14.44
N GLU A 181 -18.22 -13.07 -14.31
CA GLU A 181 -18.99 -11.82 -14.34
C GLU A 181 -18.84 -11.04 -15.65
N PHE A 182 -17.69 -11.18 -16.33
CA PHE A 182 -17.32 -10.39 -17.50
C PHE A 182 -16.80 -11.25 -18.65
N GLU A 183 -17.04 -10.78 -19.89
CA GLU A 183 -16.56 -11.44 -21.10
C GLU A 183 -15.03 -11.37 -21.23
N ASN A 184 -14.43 -12.46 -21.71
CA ASN A 184 -12.99 -12.58 -21.93
C ASN A 184 -12.66 -12.29 -23.40
N ASP A 185 -12.58 -11.01 -23.75
CA ASP A 185 -12.62 -10.49 -25.12
C ASP A 185 -11.44 -9.55 -25.46
N LEU A 186 -10.38 -9.52 -24.64
CA LEU A 186 -9.23 -8.67 -24.93
C LEU A 186 -8.37 -9.24 -26.07
N GLU A 187 -8.50 -8.63 -27.26
CA GLU A 187 -7.71 -8.90 -28.45
C GLU A 187 -6.90 -7.67 -28.90
N GLY A 188 -5.81 -7.87 -29.65
CA GLY A 188 -5.10 -6.79 -30.34
C GLY A 188 -4.14 -5.93 -29.49
N ILE A 189 -3.98 -6.18 -28.19
CA ILE A 189 -3.05 -5.41 -27.35
C ILE A 189 -1.63 -6.02 -27.35
N ASN A 190 -0.63 -5.21 -27.70
CA ASN A 190 0.79 -5.59 -27.68
C ASN A 190 1.44 -5.37 -26.31
N VAL A 191 1.00 -6.14 -25.31
CA VAL A 191 1.60 -6.16 -23.96
C VAL A 191 1.91 -7.60 -23.56
N ARG A 192 2.95 -7.82 -22.74
CA ARG A 192 3.29 -9.14 -22.22
C ARG A 192 2.30 -9.55 -21.13
N PHE A 193 1.39 -10.44 -21.49
CA PHE A 193 0.42 -11.06 -20.59
C PHE A 193 0.87 -12.44 -20.14
N LEU A 194 0.22 -12.97 -19.10
CA LEU A 194 0.32 -14.39 -18.76
C LEU A 194 -0.43 -15.23 -19.81
N ASP A 195 0.28 -16.18 -20.40
CA ASP A 195 -0.26 -17.06 -21.42
C ASP A 195 -1.45 -17.87 -20.88
N ARG A 196 -2.51 -17.98 -21.70
CA ARG A 196 -3.73 -18.76 -21.44
C ARG A 196 -4.59 -18.29 -20.27
N GLU A 197 -4.26 -17.17 -19.64
CA GLU A 197 -5.09 -16.56 -18.59
C GLU A 197 -6.16 -15.63 -19.18
N PRO A 198 -7.31 -15.45 -18.51
CA PRO A 198 -8.35 -14.52 -18.94
C PRO A 198 -7.85 -13.08 -19.00
N ARG A 199 -8.39 -12.33 -19.96
CA ARG A 199 -8.09 -10.93 -20.24
C ARG A 199 -9.38 -10.24 -20.68
N PHE A 200 -9.63 -9.06 -20.16
CA PHE A 200 -10.94 -8.41 -20.26
C PHE A 200 -10.83 -7.04 -20.91
N LEU A 201 -11.79 -6.73 -21.78
CA LEU A 201 -12.02 -5.40 -22.33
C LEU A 201 -13.43 -4.93 -21.98
N ILE A 202 -13.59 -4.28 -20.82
CA ILE A 202 -14.91 -3.97 -20.26
C ILE A 202 -15.29 -2.52 -20.59
N PRO A 203 -16.35 -2.24 -21.36
CA PRO A 203 -16.81 -0.88 -21.60
C PRO A 203 -17.28 -0.21 -20.30
N ILE A 204 -16.80 1.02 -20.05
CA ILE A 204 -17.24 1.86 -18.91
C ILE A 204 -18.18 2.96 -19.39
N SER A 205 -17.86 3.54 -20.55
CA SER A 205 -18.59 4.65 -21.16
C SER A 205 -18.46 4.58 -22.69
N PRO A 206 -19.19 5.40 -23.45
CA PRO A 206 -19.03 5.45 -24.91
C PRO A 206 -17.60 5.78 -25.38
N ILE A 207 -16.78 6.40 -24.53
CA ILE A 207 -15.43 6.86 -24.86
C ILE A 207 -14.33 6.15 -24.08
N SER A 208 -14.65 5.21 -23.19
CA SER A 208 -13.63 4.57 -22.34
C SER A 208 -13.95 3.12 -21.95
N LYS A 209 -12.88 2.34 -21.78
CA LYS A 209 -12.92 0.92 -21.45
C LYS A 209 -11.89 0.60 -20.35
N ILE A 210 -12.15 -0.45 -19.56
CA ILE A 210 -11.16 -1.05 -18.65
C ILE A 210 -10.50 -2.20 -19.39
N ILE A 211 -9.18 -2.18 -19.41
CA ILE A 211 -8.36 -3.33 -19.78
C ILE A 211 -7.92 -4.01 -18.48
N ILE A 212 -8.11 -5.33 -18.41
CA ILE A 212 -7.67 -6.14 -17.27
C ILE A 212 -6.88 -7.34 -17.76
N TYR A 213 -5.68 -7.54 -17.21
CA TYR A 213 -4.83 -8.68 -17.53
C TYR A 213 -3.83 -9.01 -16.43
N GLY A 214 -3.46 -10.29 -16.34
CA GLY A 214 -2.35 -10.75 -15.51
C GLY A 214 -1.00 -10.61 -16.21
N THR A 215 0.04 -10.28 -15.46
CA THR A 215 1.44 -10.25 -15.89
C THR A 215 2.35 -10.79 -14.76
N GLU A 216 3.58 -11.14 -15.09
CA GLU A 216 4.60 -11.50 -14.11
C GLU A 216 5.83 -10.60 -14.26
N ILE A 217 6.38 -10.20 -13.11
CA ILE A 217 7.57 -9.38 -13.02
C ILE A 217 8.64 -10.21 -12.31
N GLN A 218 9.73 -10.46 -13.03
CA GLN A 218 10.90 -11.13 -12.46
C GLN A 218 11.72 -10.12 -11.64
N LEU A 219 11.76 -10.31 -10.33
CA LEU A 219 12.57 -9.50 -9.41
C LEU A 219 13.76 -10.33 -8.89
N LYS A 220 14.76 -9.64 -8.33
CA LYS A 220 15.94 -10.31 -7.74
C LYS A 220 15.60 -11.33 -6.64
N ASN A 221 14.47 -11.14 -5.97
CA ASN A 221 14.04 -11.95 -4.81
C ASN A 221 12.88 -12.91 -5.15
N GLY A 222 12.58 -13.10 -6.43
CA GLY A 222 11.51 -13.98 -6.91
C GLY A 222 10.56 -13.31 -7.91
N THR A 223 9.55 -14.07 -8.34
CA THR A 223 8.51 -13.60 -9.26
C THR A 223 7.40 -12.90 -8.47
N VAL A 224 6.96 -11.73 -8.95
CA VAL A 224 5.73 -11.10 -8.49
C VAL A 224 4.69 -11.19 -9.59
N TYR A 225 3.52 -11.72 -9.27
CA TYR A 225 2.39 -11.75 -10.17
C TYR A 225 1.58 -10.47 -9.99
N GLN A 226 1.08 -9.90 -11.06
CA GLN A 226 0.36 -8.63 -11.02
C GLN A 226 -0.87 -8.67 -11.91
N LEU A 227 -2.02 -8.26 -11.37
CA LEU A 227 -3.23 -7.97 -12.13
C LEU A 227 -3.31 -6.46 -12.36
N VAL A 228 -3.36 -6.07 -13.62
CA VAL A 228 -3.42 -4.67 -14.04
C VAL A 228 -4.85 -4.31 -14.36
N PHE A 229 -5.33 -3.19 -13.83
CA PHE A 229 -6.60 -2.55 -14.20
C PHE A 229 -6.25 -1.20 -14.80
N LYS A 230 -6.55 -0.98 -16.07
CA LYS A 230 -6.20 0.27 -16.75
C LYS A 230 -7.38 0.81 -17.54
N VAL A 231 -7.71 2.07 -17.32
CA VAL A 231 -8.74 2.77 -18.09
C VAL A 231 -8.11 3.42 -19.31
N VAL A 232 -8.62 3.11 -20.48
CA VAL A 232 -8.16 3.63 -21.78
C VAL A 232 -9.29 4.30 -22.55
N SER A 233 -8.92 5.12 -23.53
CA SER A 233 -9.89 5.63 -24.51
C SER A 233 -10.40 4.49 -25.40
N THR A 234 -11.59 4.65 -25.98
CA THR A 234 -12.11 3.71 -26.99
C THR A 234 -11.43 3.88 -28.35
N ASP A 235 -10.80 5.03 -28.59
CA ASP A 235 -10.15 5.38 -29.86
C ASP A 235 -8.66 4.95 -29.92
N GLU A 236 -8.13 4.35 -28.85
CA GLU A 236 -6.77 3.79 -28.75
C GLU A 236 -6.78 2.27 -28.92
#